data_AF-A0A2D7XD23-F1
#
_entry.id   AF-A0A2D7XD23-F1
#
_cell.length_a   1.000
_cell.length_b   1.000
_cell.length_c   1.000
_cell.angle_alpha   90.00
_cell.angle_beta   90.00
_cell.angle_gamma   90.00
#
_symmetry.space_group_name_H-M   'P 1'
#
loop_
_entity.id
_entity.type
_entity.pdbx_description
1 polymer ?
#
loop_
_entity_poly.entity_id
_entity_poly.type
_entity_poly.pdbx_seq_one_letter_code
_entity_poly.pdbx_strand_id
1 'polypeptide(L)' 'MEVRQNLKQSQPQTIGQARRVSGVTPAAVSLLLIHIKRLQYGRKVA' A
#
# COMPACT_ATOMS: atom_id res chain seq x y z
N MET A 1 -5.19 8.78 -8.40
CA MET A 1 -5.92 9.34 -7.25
C MET A 1 -6.86 8.31 -6.63
N GLU A 2 -7.64 7.57 -7.44
CA GLU A 2 -8.66 6.60 -7.02
C GLU A 2 -8.17 5.57 -5.98
N VAL A 3 -7.17 4.76 -6.30
CA VAL A 3 -6.62 3.74 -5.37
C VAL A 3 -6.12 4.36 -4.05
N ARG A 4 -5.50 5.55 -4.10
CA ARG A 4 -5.01 6.24 -2.89
C ARG A 4 -6.17 6.71 -2.02
N GLN A 5 -7.28 7.17 -2.60
CA GLN A 5 -8.47 7.53 -1.84
C GLN A 5 -9.13 6.30 -1.22
N ASN A 6 -9.28 5.22 -1.99
CA ASN A 6 -9.87 3.97 -1.48
C ASN A 6 -9.07 3.40 -0.31
N LEU A 7 -7.73 3.37 -0.42
CA LEU A 7 -6.85 2.93 0.67
C LEU A 7 -6.90 3.87 1.88
N LYS A 8 -7.00 5.20 1.67
CA LYS A 8 -7.16 6.18 2.75
C LYS A 8 -8.50 6.04 3.48
N GLN A 9 -9.57 5.73 2.76
CA GLN A 9 -10.90 5.54 3.34
C GLN A 9 -11.00 4.21 4.09
N SER A 10 -10.48 3.13 3.49
CA SER A 10 -10.56 1.80 4.10
C SER A 10 -9.55 1.56 5.23
N GLN A 11 -8.47 2.34 5.29
CA GLN A 11 -7.39 2.22 6.28
C GLN A 11 -6.98 0.77 6.61
N PRO A 12 -6.65 -0.06 5.61
CA PRO A 12 -6.30 -1.45 5.85
C PRO A 12 -5.02 -1.55 6.70
N GLN A 13 -5.06 -2.39 7.73
CA GLN A 13 -3.92 -2.58 8.63
C GLN A 13 -2.86 -3.52 8.05
N THR A 14 -3.24 -4.33 7.05
CA THR A 14 -2.33 -5.29 6.41
C THR A 14 -2.46 -5.25 4.90
N ILE A 15 -1.43 -5.73 4.20
CA ILE A 15 -1.45 -5.90 2.74
C ILE A 15 -2.55 -6.87 2.31
N GLY A 16 -2.80 -7.91 3.11
CA GLY A 16 -3.89 -8.86 2.85
C GLY A 16 -5.27 -8.21 2.89
N GLN A 17 -5.48 -7.24 3.78
CA GLN A 17 -6.70 -6.42 3.80
C GLN A 17 -6.74 -5.44 2.63
N ALA A 18 -5.63 -4.76 2.33
CA ALA A 18 -5.55 -3.81 1.21
C ALA A 18 -5.91 -4.46 -0.14
N ARG A 19 -5.52 -5.72 -0.36
CA ARG A 19 -5.85 -6.49 -1.57
C ARG A 19 -7.35 -6.74 -1.76
N ARG A 20 -8.15 -6.64 -0.68
CA ARG A 20 -9.61 -6.84 -0.71
C ARG A 20 -10.40 -5.54 -0.82
N VAL A 21 -9.74 -4.39 -0.76
CA VAL A 21 -10.40 -3.08 -0.90
C VAL A 21 -10.90 -2.92 -2.33
N SER A 22 -12.17 -2.52 -2.49
CA SER A 22 -12.77 -2.30 -3.80
C SER A 22 -11.98 -1.27 -4.61
N GLY A 23 -11.78 -1.57 -5.90
CA GLY A 23 -10.96 -0.73 -6.81
C GLY A 23 -9.44 -0.83 -6.58
N VAL A 24 -8.95 -1.67 -5.66
CA VAL A 24 -7.51 -1.97 -5.53
C VAL A 24 -7.14 -3.13 -6.44
N THR A 25 -6.14 -2.92 -7.31
CA THR A 25 -5.65 -3.93 -8.25
C THR A 25 -4.39 -4.63 -7.74
N PRO A 26 -4.03 -5.82 -8.26
CA PRO A 26 -2.77 -6.49 -7.91
C PRO A 26 -1.54 -5.62 -8.17
N ALA A 27 -1.51 -4.84 -9.26
CA ALA A 27 -0.41 -3.93 -9.57
C ALA A 27 -0.26 -2.82 -8.51
N ALA A 28 -1.38 -2.28 -8.00
CA ALA A 28 -1.34 -1.30 -6.92
C ALA A 28 -0.77 -1.89 -5.62
N VAL A 29 -1.08 -3.16 -5.31
CA VAL A 29 -0.51 -3.86 -4.16
C VAL A 29 1.00 -4.04 -4.33
N SER A 30 1.48 -4.38 -5.52
CA SER A 30 2.91 -4.44 -5.82
C SER A 30 3.62 -3.10 -5.59
N LEU A 31 3.00 -1.99 -6.03
CA LEU A 31 3.53 -0.64 -5.77
C LEU A 31 3.57 -0.31 -4.28
N LEU A 32 2.55 -0.70 -3.51
CA LEU A 32 2.52 -0.49 -2.06
C LEU A 32 3.65 -1.26 -1.35
N LEU A 33 3.92 -2.50 -1.76
CA LEU A 33 5.03 -3.29 -1.24
C LEU A 33 6.39 -2.66 -1.55
N ILE A 34 6.60 -2.16 -2.78
CA ILE A 34 7.81 -1.41 -3.15
C ILE A 34 7.95 -0.16 -2.28
N HIS A 35 6.87 0.59 -2.07
CA HIS A 35 6.87 1.78 -1.23
C HIS A 35 7.28 1.49 0.22
N ILE A 36 6.70 0.45 0.83
CA ILE A 36 7.04 0.02 2.19
C ILE A 36 8.52 -0.38 2.27
N LYS A 37 9.02 -1.15 1.29
CA LYS A 37 10.43 -1.57 1.24
C LYS A 37 11.38 -0.37 1.14
N ARG A 38 11.04 0.65 0.34
CA ARG A 38 11.80 1.91 0.25
C ARG A 38 11.83 2.68 1.57
N LEU A 39 10.70 2.74 2.28
CA LEU A 39 10.64 3.37 3.61
C LEU A 39 11.53 2.64 4.64
N GLN A 40 11.55 1.32 4.61
CA GLN A 40 12.43 0.53 5.48
C GLN A 40 13.91 0.73 5.17
N TYR A 41 14.28 0.83 3.90
CA TYR A 41 15.65 1.17 3.52
C TYR A 41 16.04 2.55 4.02
N GLY A 42 15.21 3.57 3.79
CA GLY A 42 15.48 4.93 4.29
C GLY A 42 15.67 4.99 5.82
N ARG A 43 14.92 4.17 6.56
CA ARG A 43 15.07 4.05 8.02
C ARG A 43 16.37 3.35 8.45
N LYS A 44 16.92 2.45 7.63
CA LYS A 44 18.18 1.73 7.95
C LYS A 44 19.44 2.57 7.76
N VAL A 45 19.37 3.63 6.95
CA VAL A 45 20.52 4.52 6.66
C VAL A 45 20.57 5.73 7.59
N ALA A 46 19.56 5.90 8.45
CA ALA A 46 19.43 6.99 9.41
C ALA A 46 19.88 6.57 10.81
#